data_AF-A0A959UHS8-F1
#
_entry.id   AF-A0A959UHS8-F1
#
_cell.length_a   1.000
_cell.length_b   1.000
_cell.length_c   1.000
_cell.angle_alpha   90.00
_cell.angle_beta   90.00
_cell.angle_gamma   90.00
#
_symmetry.space_group_name_H-M   'P 1'
#
loop_
_entity.id
_entity.type
_entity.pdbx_description
1 polymer ?
#
loop_
_entity_poly.entity_id
_entity_poly.type
_entity_poly.pdbx_seq_one_letter_code
_entity_poly.pdbx_strand_id
1 'polypeptide(L)'
;TGTEMNMFAVLQNEEANKKIGYGHKLMYPKHSFLDPQHTFSVPKDYTAYGIVDLMAHCLENYFGKGEASLSDRFVFSILNEAIEYGPKL
;
A
#
# COMPACT_ATOMS: atom_id res chain seq x y z
N THR A 1 2.56 1.08 -1.31
CA THR A 1 1.41 1.41 -2.17
C THR A 1 0.48 0.23 -2.39
N GLY A 2 0.94 -0.96 -2.81
CA GLY A 2 0.05 -2.09 -3.12
C GLY A 2 -0.72 -1.92 -4.43
N THR A 3 -0.32 -0.95 -5.26
CA THR A 3 -0.96 -0.62 -6.55
C THR A 3 -0.89 -1.79 -7.54
N GLU A 4 0.12 -2.64 -7.41
CA GLU A 4 0.27 -3.86 -8.19
C GLU A 4 -0.86 -4.88 -7.95
N MET A 5 -1.71 -4.69 -6.96
CA MET A 5 -2.85 -5.58 -6.65
C MET A 5 -4.21 -4.87 -6.66
N ASN A 6 -4.29 -3.62 -7.14
CA ASN A 6 -5.54 -2.86 -7.17
C ASN A 6 -5.79 -2.16 -8.52
N MET A 7 -6.93 -1.46 -8.63
CA MET A 7 -7.36 -0.76 -9.85
C MET A 7 -7.12 0.76 -9.81
N PHE A 8 -6.39 1.27 -8.82
CA PHE A 8 -6.29 2.70 -8.56
C PHE A 8 -4.95 3.26 -9.03
N ALA A 9 -5.01 4.43 -9.65
CA ALA A 9 -3.86 5.28 -9.93
C ALA A 9 -4.07 6.64 -9.28
N VAL A 10 -2.97 7.32 -8.95
CA VAL A 10 -3.00 8.70 -8.42
C VAL A 10 -2.27 9.60 -9.40
N LEU A 11 -2.96 10.62 -9.92
CA LEU A 11 -2.45 11.53 -10.92
C LEU A 11 -2.29 12.93 -10.35
N GLN A 12 -1.16 13.58 -10.65
CA GLN A 12 -0.91 14.98 -10.34
C GLN A 12 -1.36 15.85 -11.51
N ASN A 13 -2.28 16.79 -11.25
CA ASN A 13 -2.61 17.88 -12.16
C ASN A 13 -1.96 19.15 -11.62
N GLU A 14 -0.87 19.58 -12.26
CA GLU A 14 -0.09 20.75 -11.84
C GLU A 14 -0.83 22.07 -12.08
N GLU A 15 -1.51 22.21 -13.22
CA GLU A 15 -2.27 23.43 -13.56
C GLU A 15 -3.38 23.71 -12.54
N ALA A 16 -4.08 22.65 -12.11
CA ALA A 16 -5.15 22.74 -11.12
C ALA A 16 -4.65 22.62 -9.67
N ASN A 17 -3.36 22.36 -9.46
CA ASN A 17 -2.75 22.02 -8.18
C ASN A 17 -3.52 20.95 -7.39
N LYS A 18 -3.85 19.83 -8.05
CA LYS A 18 -4.65 18.74 -7.46
C LYS A 18 -3.98 17.39 -7.65
N LYS A 19 -4.02 16.56 -6.60
CA LYS A 19 -3.65 15.14 -6.64
C LYS A 19 -4.93 14.30 -6.59
N ILE A 20 -5.23 13.57 -7.66
CA ILE A 20 -6.54 12.96 -7.89
C ILE A 20 -6.38 11.44 -8.02
N GLY A 21 -7.21 10.69 -7.28
CA GLY A 21 -7.34 9.25 -7.45
C GLY A 21 -8.28 8.91 -8.62
N TYR A 22 -7.88 7.96 -9.46
CA TYR A 22 -8.69 7.41 -10.53
C TYR A 22 -8.68 5.89 -10.45
N GLY A 23 -9.82 5.24 -10.70
CA GLY A 23 -9.89 3.79 -10.72
C GLY A 23 -10.87 3.26 -11.75
N HIS A 24 -10.44 2.27 -12.53
CA HIS A 24 -11.30 1.57 -13.47
C HIS A 24 -11.01 0.06 -13.45
N LYS A 25 -12.03 -0.79 -13.57
CA LYS A 25 -11.88 -2.26 -13.48
C LYS A 25 -10.87 -2.84 -14.49
N LEU A 26 -10.71 -2.19 -15.64
CA LEU A 26 -9.72 -2.62 -16.65
C LEU A 26 -8.26 -2.28 -16.30
N MET A 27 -8.03 -1.54 -15.21
CA MET A 27 -6.70 -1.15 -14.76
C MET A 27 -6.06 -2.14 -13.79
N TYR A 28 -6.78 -3.18 -13.36
CA TYR A 28 -6.16 -4.25 -12.58
C TYR A 28 -4.99 -4.86 -13.37
N PRO A 29 -3.78 -4.91 -12.79
CA PRO A 29 -2.68 -5.66 -13.38
C PRO A 29 -3.10 -7.12 -13.60
N LYS A 30 -2.81 -7.65 -14.79
CA LYS A 30 -3.06 -9.08 -15.09
C LYS A 30 -2.12 -10.00 -14.32
N HIS A 31 -0.90 -9.51 -14.07
CA HIS A 31 0.16 -10.19 -13.36
C HIS A 31 0.95 -9.19 -12.55
N SER A 32 1.46 -9.62 -11.40
CA SER A 32 2.24 -8.81 -10.47
C SER A 32 3.47 -9.61 -10.06
N PHE A 33 4.64 -8.99 -10.17
CA PHE A 33 5.92 -9.60 -9.83
C PHE A 33 6.54 -8.79 -8.70
N LEU A 34 6.78 -9.43 -7.56
CA LEU A 34 7.33 -8.80 -6.37
C LEU A 34 8.67 -9.46 -6.05
N ASP A 35 9.76 -8.89 -6.55
CA ASP A 35 11.13 -9.28 -6.19
C ASP A 35 11.68 -8.29 -5.15
N PRO A 36 11.92 -8.72 -3.89
CA PRO A 36 12.47 -7.86 -2.85
C PRO A 36 13.84 -7.26 -3.20
N GLN A 37 14.63 -7.86 -4.09
CA GLN A 37 15.94 -7.33 -4.47
C GLN A 37 15.83 -5.93 -5.10
N HIS A 38 14.70 -5.63 -5.73
CA HIS A 38 14.44 -4.30 -6.29
C HIS A 38 14.19 -3.21 -5.24
N THR A 39 14.07 -3.56 -3.95
CA THR A 39 13.89 -2.58 -2.86
C THR A 39 15.18 -2.31 -2.09
N PHE A 40 16.25 -3.08 -2.31
CA PHE A 40 17.48 -2.99 -1.49
C PHE A 40 18.24 -1.66 -1.65
N SER A 41 18.06 -0.95 -2.77
CA SER A 41 18.67 0.36 -3.02
C SER A 41 17.78 1.55 -2.63
N VAL A 42 16.57 1.31 -2.11
CA VAL A 42 15.66 2.39 -1.71
C VAL A 42 16.23 3.09 -0.47
N PRO A 43 16.29 4.44 -0.45
CA PRO A 43 16.74 5.17 0.74
C PRO A 43 15.90 4.83 1.98
N LYS A 44 16.55 4.75 3.14
CA LYS A 44 15.91 4.37 4.41
C LYS A 44 14.65 5.16 4.72
N ASP A 45 14.67 6.47 4.50
CA ASP A 45 13.51 7.35 4.74
C ASP A 45 12.31 6.96 3.85
N TYR A 46 12.57 6.64 2.58
CA TYR A 46 11.53 6.22 1.63
C TYR A 46 10.98 4.84 1.99
N THR A 47 11.83 3.93 2.48
CA THR A 47 11.39 2.64 3.01
C THR A 47 10.48 2.85 4.23
N ALA A 48 10.84 3.75 5.14
CA ALA A 48 10.00 4.09 6.29
C ALA A 48 8.64 4.69 5.86
N TYR A 49 8.62 5.60 4.87
CA TYR A 49 7.36 6.13 4.33
C TYR A 49 6.49 5.03 3.72
N GLY A 50 7.09 4.07 3.00
CA GLY A 50 6.40 2.91 2.45
C GLY A 50 5.79 2.01 3.52
N ILE A 51 6.46 1.83 4.66
CA ILE A 51 5.92 1.07 5.81
C ILE A 51 4.73 1.81 6.43
N VAL A 52 4.82 3.13 6.60
CA VAL A 52 3.70 3.93 7.12
C VAL A 52 2.51 3.90 6.17
N ASP A 53 2.74 3.98 4.85
CA ASP A 53 1.71 3.83 3.80
C ASP A 53 1.03 2.44 3.86
N LEU A 54 1.82 1.37 4.03
CA LEU A 54 1.32 0.01 4.23
C LEU A 54 0.40 -0.09 5.46
N MET A 55 0.83 0.48 6.59
CA MET A 55 0.04 0.49 7.82
C MET A 55 -1.25 1.30 7.65
N ALA A 56 -1.20 2.46 6.99
CA ALA A 56 -2.36 3.28 6.71
C ALA A 56 -3.41 2.50 5.90
N HIS A 57 -3.01 1.87 4.79
CA HIS A 57 -3.92 1.06 3.99
C HIS A 57 -4.53 -0.13 4.76
N CYS A 58 -3.77 -0.76 5.65
CA CYS A 58 -4.30 -1.84 6.49
C CYS A 58 -5.38 -1.32 7.46
N LEU A 59 -5.12 -0.19 8.12
CA LEU A 59 -6.06 0.42 9.06
C LEU A 59 -7.31 0.96 8.37
N GLU A 60 -7.18 1.55 7.18
CA GLU A 60 -8.33 1.97 6.36
C GLU A 60 -9.24 0.79 6.03
N ASN A 61 -8.67 -0.37 5.70
CA ASN A 61 -9.47 -1.59 5.45
C ASN A 61 -10.13 -2.11 6.73
N TYR A 62 -9.40 -2.15 7.85
CA TYR A 62 -9.91 -2.66 9.12
C TYR A 62 -11.04 -1.82 9.71
N PHE A 63 -10.93 -0.49 9.63
CA PHE A 63 -12.00 0.43 10.05
C PHE A 63 -13.05 0.68 8.96
N GLY A 64 -12.94 -0.04 7.84
CA GLY A 64 -13.92 -0.03 6.77
C GLY A 64 -15.27 -0.59 7.19
N LYS A 65 -16.26 -0.46 6.31
CA LYS A 65 -17.60 -1.03 6.55
C LYS A 65 -17.63 -2.50 6.17
N GLY A 66 -18.27 -3.31 7.00
CA GLY A 66 -18.54 -4.73 6.75
C GLY A 66 -17.88 -5.64 7.80
N GLU A 67 -18.14 -6.94 7.70
CA GLU A 67 -17.49 -7.95 8.51
C GLU A 67 -16.59 -8.79 7.61
N ALA A 68 -15.27 -8.61 7.73
CA ALA A 68 -14.28 -9.22 6.85
C ALA A 68 -13.25 -10.03 7.63
N SER A 69 -13.72 -11.01 8.42
CA SER A 69 -12.91 -11.75 9.40
C SER A 69 -11.57 -12.33 8.89
N LEU A 70 -11.50 -12.71 7.61
CA LEU A 70 -10.25 -13.19 7.00
C LEU A 70 -9.30 -12.02 6.69
N SER A 71 -9.81 -10.95 6.07
CA SER A 71 -9.03 -9.74 5.77
C SER A 71 -8.48 -9.09 7.04
N ASP A 72 -9.27 -9.07 8.12
CA ASP A 72 -8.84 -8.52 9.41
C ASP A 72 -7.63 -9.27 9.97
N ARG A 73 -7.60 -10.60 9.84
CA ARG A 73 -6.45 -11.41 10.26
C ARG A 73 -5.20 -11.08 9.44
N PHE A 74 -5.34 -10.86 8.13
CA PHE A 74 -4.22 -10.42 7.30
C PHE A 74 -3.75 -9.03 7.70
N VAL A 75 -4.66 -8.09 7.95
CA VAL A 75 -4.32 -6.75 8.45
C VAL A 75 -3.50 -6.85 9.73
N PHE A 76 -3.94 -7.61 10.74
CA PHE A 76 -3.18 -7.75 11.98
C PHE A 76 -1.81 -8.38 11.77
N SER A 77 -1.70 -9.40 10.91
CA SER A 77 -0.42 -10.01 10.57
C SER A 77 0.54 -8.99 9.94
N ILE A 78 0.06 -8.21 8.97
CA ILE A 78 0.88 -7.20 8.28
C ILE A 78 1.32 -6.09 9.25
N LEU A 79 0.41 -5.62 10.11
CA LEU A 79 0.73 -4.59 11.11
C LEU A 79 1.79 -5.06 12.11
N ASN A 80 1.70 -6.31 12.58
CA ASN A 80 2.70 -6.87 13.49
C ASN A 80 4.08 -6.95 12.82
N GLU A 81 4.15 -7.42 11.57
CA GLU A 81 5.40 -7.44 10.79
C GLU A 81 5.98 -6.03 10.61
N ALA A 82 5.14 -5.04 10.26
CA ALA A 82 5.55 -3.65 10.11
C ALA A 82 6.11 -3.06 11.41
N ILE A 83 5.47 -3.33 12.55
CA ILE A 83 5.92 -2.87 13.87
C ILE A 83 7.21 -3.56 14.30
N GLU A 84 7.36 -4.85 13.99
CA GLU A 84 8.56 -5.60 14.35
C GLU A 84 9.78 -5.19 13.50
N TYR A 85 9.62 -5.12 12.18
CA TYR A 85 10.73 -4.93 11.26
C TYR A 85 10.98 -3.48 10.85
N GLY A 86 9.95 -2.61 10.89
CA GLY A 86 10.08 -1.20 10.54
C GLY A 86 11.15 -0.45 11.35
N PRO A 87 11.22 -0.60 12.69
CA PRO A 87 12.27 0.01 13.49
C PRO A 87 13.69 -0.56 13.24
N LYS A 88 13.80 -1.72 12.59
CA LYS A 88 15.08 -2.41 12.30
C LYS A 88 15.69 -2.00 10.94
N LEU A 89 15.02 -1.14 10.17
CA LEU A 89 15.61 -0.50 8.98
C LEU A 89 16.90 0.23 9.31
#